data_AF-A0A971H8N1-F1
#
_entry.id   AF-A0A971H8N1-F1
#
_cell.length_a   1.000
_cell.length_b   1.000
_cell.length_c   1.000
_cell.angle_alpha   90.00
_cell.angle_beta   90.00
_cell.angle_gamma   90.00
#
_symmetry.space_group_name_H-M   'P 1'
#
loop_
_entity.id
_entity.type
_entity.pdbx_description
1 polymer ?
#
loop_
_entity_poly.entity_id
_entity_poly.type
_entity_poly.pdbx_seq_one_letter_code
_entity_poly.pdbx_strand_id
1 'polypeptide(L)' 'MKGKQCFAINDKGKCGATAEGSCAGYGNCPLYKPRWLQQLDLKQAHARLRALPEDTQMDIAEKYYRGKMPWRGKSK' A
#
# COMPACT_ATOMS: atom_id res chain seq x y z
N MET A 1 -8.85 -8.27 -17.81
CA MET A 1 -7.56 -7.60 -17.54
C MET A 1 -7.52 -7.02 -16.11
N LYS A 2 -7.19 -7.80 -15.07
CA LYS A 2 -7.22 -7.34 -13.66
C LYS A 2 -5.95 -6.59 -13.18
N GLY A 3 -4.97 -6.36 -14.06
CA GLY A 3 -3.68 -5.73 -13.72
C GLY A 3 -3.49 -4.28 -14.17
N LYS A 4 -4.37 -3.75 -15.03
CA LYS A 4 -4.25 -2.37 -15.58
C LYS A 4 -5.06 -1.32 -14.83
N GLN A 5 -5.79 -1.69 -13.78
CA GLN A 5 -6.56 -0.73 -12.97
C GLN A 5 -5.68 -0.10 -11.89
N CYS A 6 -5.96 1.18 -11.58
CA CYS A 6 -5.29 1.91 -10.51
C CYS A 6 -5.51 1.23 -9.15
N PHE A 7 -4.47 1.21 -8.30
CA PHE A 7 -4.53 0.60 -6.97
C PHE A 7 -5.55 1.25 -6.03
N ALA A 8 -5.81 2.54 -6.22
CA ALA A 8 -6.71 3.32 -5.38
C ALA A 8 -8.19 3.11 -5.73
N ILE A 9 -8.51 2.48 -6.86
CA ILE A 9 -9.90 2.21 -7.24
C ILE A 9 -10.45 1.05 -6.41
N ASN A 10 -11.51 1.31 -5.64
CA ASN A 10 -12.20 0.30 -4.85
C ASN A 10 -13.15 -0.58 -5.71
N ASP A 11 -13.80 -1.54 -5.07
CA ASP A 11 -14.80 -2.43 -5.65
C ASP A 11 -16.03 -1.70 -6.22
N LYS A 12 -16.37 -0.54 -5.66
CA LYS A 12 -17.43 0.36 -6.15
C LYS A 12 -16.97 1.30 -7.28
N GLY A 13 -15.75 1.15 -7.80
CA GLY A 13 -15.20 1.97 -8.87
C GLY A 13 -14.77 3.39 -8.45
N LYS A 14 -14.77 3.71 -7.15
CA LYS A 14 -14.37 5.02 -6.62
C LYS A 14 -12.90 5.06 -6.24
N CYS A 15 -12.29 6.23 -6.38
CA CYS A 15 -10.92 6.50 -5.92
C CYS A 15 -10.90 6.62 -4.39
N GLY A 16 -10.11 5.78 -3.71
CA GLY A 16 -9.87 5.86 -2.28
C GLY A 16 -8.69 6.77 -1.90
N ALA A 17 -7.93 7.28 -2.88
CA ALA A 17 -6.80 8.18 -2.64
C ALA A 17 -7.21 9.66 -2.58
N THR A 18 -8.38 10.01 -3.10
CA THR A 18 -8.92 11.37 -3.12
C THR A 18 -10.27 11.42 -2.41
N ALA A 19 -10.56 12.52 -1.69
CA ALA A 19 -11.82 12.69 -0.97
C ALA A 19 -13.04 12.76 -1.91
N GLU A 20 -12.84 13.25 -3.13
CA GLU A 20 -13.87 13.40 -4.18
C GLU A 20 -14.36 12.05 -4.72
N GLY A 21 -13.61 10.97 -4.52
CA GLY A 21 -13.99 9.63 -4.98
C GLY A 21 -13.93 9.43 -6.50
N SER A 22 -13.62 10.47 -7.28
CA SER A 22 -13.41 10.44 -8.71
C SER A 22 -11.96 10.13 -9.07
N CYS A 23 -11.73 9.52 -10.24
CA CYS A 23 -10.38 9.26 -10.77
C CYS A 23 -10.31 9.78 -12.20
N ALA A 24 -9.35 10.66 -12.48
CA ALA A 24 -9.12 11.19 -13.82
C ALA A 24 -8.61 10.14 -14.83
N GLY A 25 -8.33 8.92 -14.38
CA GLY A 25 -7.88 7.81 -15.22
C GLY A 25 -6.38 7.83 -15.52
N TYR A 26 -5.96 6.87 -16.35
CA TYR A 26 -4.58 6.75 -16.81
C TYR A 26 -4.19 7.94 -17.68
N GLY A 27 -2.98 8.49 -17.48
CA GLY A 27 -2.46 9.64 -18.23
C GLY A 27 -2.84 11.00 -17.66
N ASN A 28 -3.99 11.13 -16.98
CA ASN A 28 -4.47 12.41 -16.42
C ASN A 28 -4.38 12.48 -14.89
N CYS A 29 -4.34 11.34 -14.19
CA CYS A 29 -4.24 11.33 -12.73
C CYS A 29 -2.75 11.30 -12.31
N PRO A 30 -2.24 12.33 -11.61
CA PRO A 30 -0.84 12.37 -11.16
C PRO A 30 -0.52 11.32 -10.08
N LEU A 31 -1.56 10.80 -9.42
CA LEU A 31 -1.46 9.72 -8.42
C LEU A 31 -1.67 8.33 -9.04
N TYR A 32 -1.85 8.23 -10.36
CA TYR A 32 -2.11 6.96 -11.01
C TYR A 32 -0.96 5.99 -10.78
N LYS A 33 -1.28 4.82 -10.21
CA LYS A 33 -0.35 3.71 -10.12
C LYS A 33 -1.08 2.39 -10.35
N PRO A 34 -0.61 1.51 -11.25
CA PRO A 34 -1.26 0.23 -11.46
C PRO A 34 -1.07 -0.69 -10.24
N ARG A 35 -2.04 -1.58 -10.00
CA ARG A 35 -2.04 -2.50 -8.84
C ARG A 35 -0.75 -3.31 -8.69
N TRP A 36 -0.18 -3.81 -9.78
CA TRP A 36 1.04 -4.64 -9.73
C TRP A 36 2.25 -3.83 -9.26
N LEU A 37 2.36 -2.56 -9.68
CA LEU A 37 3.46 -1.69 -9.27
C LEU A 37 3.33 -1.33 -7.79
N GLN A 38 2.12 -1.02 -7.34
CA GLN A 38 1.86 -0.80 -5.90
C GLN A 38 2.23 -2.03 -5.05
N GLN A 39 1.94 -3.24 -5.51
CA GLN A 39 2.33 -4.47 -4.81
C GLN A 39 3.85 -4.66 -4.77
N LEU A 40 4.57 -4.31 -5.84
CA LEU A 40 6.03 -4.35 -5.88
C LEU A 40 6.63 -3.36 -4.88
N ASP A 41 6.16 -2.11 -4.88
CA ASP A 41 6.60 -1.07 -3.97
C ASP A 41 6.36 -1.46 -2.50
N LEU A 42 5.18 -2.03 -2.19
CA LEU A 42 4.86 -2.54 -0.85
C LEU A 42 5.81 -3.67 -0.43
N LYS A 43 6.14 -4.60 -1.33
CA LYS A 43 7.11 -5.67 -1.04
C LYS A 43 8.48 -5.10 -0.70
N GLN A 44 8.95 -4.09 -1.44
CA GLN A 44 10.22 -3.42 -1.19
C GLN A 44 10.21 -2.65 0.14
N ALA A 45 9.15 -1.90 0.42
CA ALA A 45 8.99 -1.19 1.69
C ALA A 45 9.00 -2.16 2.88
N HIS A 46 8.26 -3.28 2.78
CA HIS A 46 8.26 -4.31 3.82
C HIS A 46 9.63 -4.99 3.98
N ALA A 47 10.39 -5.18 2.91
CA ALA A 47 11.76 -5.72 3.00
C ALA A 47 12.68 -4.76 3.77
N ARG A 48 12.58 -3.45 3.52
CA ARG A 48 13.33 -2.43 4.27
C ARG A 48 12.96 -2.43 5.75
N LEU A 49 11.67 -2.51 6.07
CA LEU A 49 11.20 -2.59 7.46
C LEU A 49 11.70 -3.85 8.17
N ARG A 50 11.69 -5.01 7.49
CA ARG A 50 12.23 -6.27 8.04
C ARG A 50 13.74 -6.22 8.33
N ALA A 51 14.49 -5.39 7.61
CA ALA A 51 15.94 -5.26 7.77
C ALA A 51 16.35 -4.41 8.98
N LEU A 52 15.42 -3.68 9.59
CA LEU A 52 15.68 -2.91 10.81
C LEU A 52 15.82 -3.83 12.04
N PRO A 53 16.48 -3.37 13.12
CA PRO A 53 16.46 -4.07 14.41
C PRO A 53 15.03 -4.32 14.90
N GLU A 54 14.82 -5.40 15.66
CA GLU A 54 13.48 -5.80 16.12
C GLU A 54 12.82 -4.74 17.00
N ASP A 55 13.56 -4.11 17.90
CA ASP A 55 13.05 -3.02 18.75
C ASP A 55 12.58 -1.83 17.90
N THR A 56 13.32 -1.47 16.85
CA THR A 56 12.91 -0.42 15.91
C THR A 56 11.66 -0.82 15.13
N GLN A 57 11.55 -2.08 14.72
CA GLN A 57 10.33 -2.58 14.08
C GLN A 57 9.13 -2.49 15.04
N MET A 58 9.32 -2.79 16.32
CA MET A 58 8.28 -2.73 17.35
C MET A 58 7.80 -1.31 17.59
N ASP A 59 8.71 -0.35 17.75
CA ASP A 59 8.37 1.08 17.88
C ASP A 59 7.51 1.58 16.71
N ILE A 60 7.91 1.25 15.47
CA ILE A 60 7.14 1.58 14.26
C ILE A 60 5.77 0.90 14.29
N ALA A 61 5.70 -0.36 14.70
CA ALA A 61 4.46 -1.14 14.75
C ALA A 61 3.47 -0.56 15.77
N GLU A 62 3.94 -0.21 16.96
CA GLU A 62 3.13 0.42 18.00
C GLU A 62 2.58 1.77 17.53
N LYS A 63 3.46 2.60 16.97
CA LYS A 63 3.11 3.97 16.55
C LYS A 63 2.13 4.04 15.38
N TYR A 64 2.30 3.19 14.37
CA TYR A 64 1.56 3.32 13.10
C TYR A 64 0.64 2.14 12.78
N TYR A 65 0.82 1.00 13.44
CA TYR A 65 0.16 -0.26 13.07
C TYR A 65 -0.52 -0.97 14.25
N ARG A 66 -0.78 -0.27 15.36
CA ARG A 66 -1.44 -0.83 16.57
C ARG A 66 -0.73 -2.09 17.09
N GLY A 67 0.60 -2.06 17.11
CA GLY A 67 1.46 -3.16 17.54
C GLY A 67 1.61 -4.30 16.53
N LYS A 68 1.00 -4.21 15.35
CA LYS A 68 1.12 -5.25 14.30
C LYS A 68 2.30 -4.96 13.38
N MET A 69 3.04 -6.00 13.00
CA MET A 69 4.12 -5.89 12.00
C MET A 69 3.67 -6.49 10.65
N PRO A 70 2.91 -5.77 9.81
CA PRO A 70 2.38 -6.31 8.56
C PRO A 70 3.46 -6.78 7.58
N TRP A 71 4.69 -6.26 7.72
CA TRP A 71 5.85 -6.69 6.93
C TRP A 71 6.41 -8.05 7.33
N ARG A 72 6.07 -8.62 8.50
CA ARG A 72 6.49 -9.98 8.90
C ARG A 72 5.57 -11.09 8.38
N GLY A 73 4.47 -10.72 7.72
CA GLY A 73 3.43 -11.68 7.32
C GLY A 73 2.54 -12.05 8.51
N LYS A 74 1.44 -12.78 8.26
CA LYS A 74 0.67 -13.36 9.37
C LYS A 74 1.55 -14.43 10.02
N SER A 75 1.90 -14.29 11.30
CA SER A 75 2.32 -15.44 12.10
C SER A 75 1.23 -16.50 11.95
N LYS A 76 1.64 -17.69 11.51
CA LYS A 76 0.77 -18.86 11.49
C LYS A 76 0.40 -19.24 12.91
#